data_AF-A0AA43B515-F1
#
_entry.id   AF-A0AA43B515-F1
#
_cell.length_a   1.000
_cell.length_b   1.000
_cell.length_c   1.000
_cell.angle_alpha   90.00
_cell.angle_beta   90.00
_cell.angle_gamma   90.00
#
_symmetry.space_group_name_H-M   'P 1'
#
loop_
_entity.id
_entity.type
_entity.pdbx_description
1 polymer ?
#
loop_
_entity_poly.entity_id
_entity_poly.type
_entity_poly.pdbx_seq_one_letter_code
_entity_poly.pdbx_strand_id
1 'polypeptide(L)'
;MAALHRRPLATLLIIAAFAGASAQAADDCVARIDAGLASIKRAQDIQRTREASNDLQLNRDLCQGRLDLLDARFALSDDFEACRRQGAVFSDPVVKTLTRASDDLTDLKAAWIRTCGPQMKD
;
A
#
# COMPACT_ATOMS: atom_id res chain seq x y z
N MET A 1 40.89 12.87 -47.96
CA MET A 1 40.61 13.16 -46.53
C MET A 1 39.34 12.41 -46.16
N ALA A 2 39.44 11.37 -45.32
CA ALA A 2 38.27 10.59 -44.90
C ALA A 2 37.80 11.09 -43.54
N ALA A 3 36.66 11.77 -43.50
CA ALA A 3 35.98 12.13 -42.26
C ALA A 3 35.25 10.89 -41.73
N LEU A 4 35.86 10.18 -40.79
CA LEU A 4 35.22 9.09 -40.06
C LEU A 4 34.07 9.67 -39.23
N HIS A 5 32.84 9.31 -39.58
CA HIS A 5 31.65 9.50 -38.77
C HIS A 5 31.84 8.87 -37.39
N ARG A 6 32.18 9.69 -36.40
CA ARG A 6 32.21 9.31 -35.00
C ARG A 6 30.87 9.66 -34.37
N ARG A 7 30.20 8.61 -33.88
CA ARG A 7 29.14 8.52 -32.85
C ARG A 7 27.72 8.25 -33.39
N PRO A 8 27.13 7.14 -32.90
CA PRO A 8 25.94 7.28 -32.05
C PRO A 8 25.94 6.33 -30.84
N LEU A 9 27.08 6.12 -30.17
CA LEU A 9 27.12 5.28 -28.96
C LEU A 9 26.59 6.00 -27.70
N ALA A 10 26.59 7.33 -27.69
CA ALA A 10 26.14 8.11 -26.53
C ALA A 10 24.61 8.10 -26.34
N THR A 11 23.85 8.05 -27.43
CA THR A 11 22.37 8.02 -27.38
C THR A 11 21.81 6.69 -26.88
N LEU A 12 22.51 5.56 -27.14
CA LEU A 12 22.12 4.24 -26.62
C LEU A 12 22.32 4.11 -25.11
N LEU A 13 23.38 4.72 -24.55
CA LEU A 13 23.67 4.68 -23.11
C LEU A 13 22.63 5.45 -22.29
N ILE A 14 22.10 6.54 -22.83
CA ILE A 14 21.08 7.37 -22.17
C ILE A 14 19.76 6.58 -22.04
N ILE A 15 19.34 5.88 -23.11
CA ILE A 15 18.09 5.10 -23.10
C ILE A 15 18.17 3.90 -22.13
N ALA A 16 19.33 3.22 -22.07
CA ALA A 16 19.54 2.10 -21.15
C ALA A 16 19.52 2.52 -19.67
N ALA A 17 20.08 3.70 -19.35
CA ALA A 17 20.08 4.23 -17.98
C ALA A 17 18.66 4.59 -17.49
N PHE A 18 17.82 5.16 -18.37
CA PHE A 18 16.43 5.46 -18.02
C PHE A 18 15.59 4.20 -17.79
N ALA A 19 15.79 3.16 -18.59
CA ALA A 19 15.10 1.88 -18.41
C ALA A 19 15.49 1.17 -17.10
N GLY A 20 16.78 1.24 -16.72
CA GLY A 20 17.27 0.68 -15.45
C GLY A 20 16.75 1.41 -14.22
N ALA A 21 16.66 2.76 -14.27
CA ALA A 21 16.11 3.56 -13.18
C ALA A 21 14.60 3.31 -12.97
N SER A 22 13.83 3.12 -14.04
CA SER A 22 12.40 2.79 -13.93
C SER A 22 12.16 1.39 -13.38
N ALA A 23 13.00 0.41 -13.73
CA ALA A 23 12.88 -0.95 -13.20
C ALA A 23 13.15 -1.00 -11.69
N GLN A 24 14.22 -0.33 -11.22
CA GLN A 24 14.52 -0.26 -9.79
C GLN A 24 13.41 0.45 -9.00
N ALA A 25 12.86 1.55 -9.53
CA ALA A 25 11.77 2.26 -8.88
C ALA A 25 10.49 1.41 -8.79
N ALA A 26 10.22 0.59 -9.79
CA ALA A 26 9.11 -0.37 -9.78
C ALA A 26 9.35 -1.49 -8.74
N ASP A 27 10.55 -2.05 -8.66
CA ASP A 27 10.90 -3.09 -7.68
C ASP A 27 10.83 -2.56 -6.23
N ASP A 28 11.35 -1.36 -5.99
CA ASP A 28 11.27 -0.68 -4.68
C ASP A 28 9.82 -0.44 -4.28
N CYS A 29 8.98 -0.07 -5.24
CA CYS A 29 7.55 0.11 -5.05
C CYS A 29 6.87 -1.23 -4.67
N VAL A 30 7.14 -2.33 -5.37
CA VAL A 30 6.59 -3.65 -5.04
C VAL A 30 6.98 -4.06 -3.63
N ALA A 31 8.26 -3.92 -3.27
CA ALA A 31 8.76 -4.23 -1.94
C ALA A 31 8.07 -3.41 -0.83
N ARG A 32 7.78 -2.12 -1.09
CA ARG A 32 7.02 -1.28 -0.14
C ARG A 32 5.59 -1.77 0.07
N ILE A 33 4.90 -2.17 -0.99
CA ILE A 33 3.52 -2.69 -0.88
C ILE A 33 3.49 -4.00 -0.10
N ASP A 34 4.41 -4.93 -0.38
CA ASP A 34 4.51 -6.20 0.33
C ASP A 34 4.83 -5.98 1.82
N ALA A 35 5.76 -5.07 2.12
CA ALA A 35 6.08 -4.67 3.49
C ALA A 35 4.86 -4.03 4.19
N GLY A 36 4.10 -3.20 3.48
CA GLY A 36 2.86 -2.58 3.94
C GLY A 36 1.80 -3.62 4.30
N LEU A 37 1.55 -4.59 3.42
CA LEU A 37 0.64 -5.71 3.67
C LEU A 37 1.04 -6.48 4.93
N ALA A 38 2.33 -6.81 5.07
CA ALA A 38 2.84 -7.50 6.24
C ALA A 38 2.69 -6.67 7.52
N SER A 39 2.90 -5.35 7.43
CA SER A 39 2.73 -4.42 8.55
C SER A 39 1.28 -4.33 9.02
N ILE A 40 0.34 -4.14 8.09
CA ILE A 40 -1.10 -4.10 8.38
C ILE A 40 -1.56 -5.40 8.99
N LYS A 41 -1.11 -6.55 8.48
CA LYS A 41 -1.43 -7.86 9.06
C LYS A 41 -1.00 -7.95 10.52
N ARG A 42 0.26 -7.58 10.82
CA ARG A 42 0.76 -7.56 12.21
C ARG A 42 -0.04 -6.61 13.11
N ALA A 43 -0.32 -5.40 12.62
CA ALA A 43 -1.10 -4.42 13.38
C ALA A 43 -2.53 -4.92 13.63
N GLN A 44 -3.15 -5.59 12.66
CA GLN A 44 -4.47 -6.20 12.81
C GLN A 44 -4.47 -7.33 13.85
N ASP A 45 -3.40 -8.13 13.89
CA ASP A 45 -3.28 -9.21 14.89
C ASP A 45 -3.07 -8.63 16.30
N ILE A 46 -2.25 -7.58 16.44
CA ILE A 46 -2.08 -6.85 17.71
C ILE A 46 -3.43 -6.26 18.17
N GLN A 47 -4.17 -5.61 17.26
CA GLN A 47 -5.47 -5.04 17.57
C GLN A 47 -6.47 -6.11 18.03
N ARG A 48 -6.52 -7.26 17.34
CA ARG A 48 -7.36 -8.40 17.75
C ARG A 48 -7.01 -8.89 19.16
N THR A 49 -5.72 -8.98 19.48
CA THR A 49 -5.27 -9.34 20.83
C THR A 49 -5.71 -8.30 21.86
N ARG A 50 -5.55 -6.99 21.58
CA ARG A 50 -5.97 -5.92 22.49
C ARG A 50 -7.47 -5.94 22.76
N GLU A 51 -8.27 -6.15 21.73
CA GLU A 51 -9.73 -6.27 21.87
C GLU A 51 -10.12 -7.52 22.66
N ALA A 52 -9.48 -8.66 22.40
CA ALA A 52 -9.72 -9.89 23.16
C ALA A 52 -9.30 -9.75 24.63
N SER A 53 -8.19 -9.07 24.92
CA SER A 53 -7.75 -8.77 26.28
C SER A 53 -8.67 -7.79 27.01
N ASN A 54 -9.56 -7.08 26.31
CA ASN A 54 -10.56 -6.20 26.88
C ASN A 54 -11.98 -6.80 26.82
N ASP A 55 -12.09 -8.13 26.81
CA ASP A 55 -13.34 -8.88 26.73
C ASP A 55 -14.25 -8.45 25.55
N LEU A 56 -13.63 -8.01 24.45
CA LEU A 56 -14.28 -7.45 23.26
C LEU A 56 -15.14 -6.19 23.53
N GLN A 57 -15.06 -5.62 24.73
CA GLN A 57 -15.68 -4.33 25.01
C GLN A 57 -14.89 -3.24 24.30
N LEU A 58 -15.56 -2.43 23.49
CA LEU A 58 -14.91 -1.36 22.76
C LEU A 58 -14.87 -0.11 23.61
N ASN A 59 -13.69 0.49 23.69
CA ASN A 59 -13.46 1.80 24.26
C ASN A 59 -12.83 2.71 23.20
N ARG A 60 -12.61 3.98 23.54
CA ARG A 60 -12.03 4.98 22.64
C ARG A 60 -10.71 4.53 22.03
N ASP A 61 -9.79 3.98 22.82
CA ASP A 61 -8.45 3.58 22.35
C ASP A 61 -8.51 2.40 21.37
N LEU A 62 -9.35 1.39 21.66
CA LEU A 62 -9.56 0.28 20.74
C LEU A 62 -10.24 0.74 19.46
N CYS A 63 -11.20 1.65 19.56
CA CYS A 63 -11.86 2.23 18.39
C CYS A 63 -10.92 3.08 17.54
N GLN A 64 -10.02 3.85 18.16
CA GLN A 64 -8.96 4.54 17.45
C GLN A 64 -8.02 3.55 16.75
N GLY A 65 -7.59 2.48 17.42
CA GLY A 65 -6.76 1.44 16.78
C GLY A 65 -7.42 0.77 15.58
N ARG A 66 -8.75 0.55 15.61
CA ARG A 66 -9.51 0.07 14.44
C ARG A 66 -9.53 1.10 13.30
N LEU A 67 -9.62 2.40 13.63
CA LEU A 67 -9.59 3.48 12.64
C LEU A 67 -8.21 3.58 12.00
N ASP A 68 -7.14 3.56 12.80
CA ASP A 68 -5.76 3.61 12.31
C ASP A 68 -5.46 2.46 11.34
N LEU A 69 -5.98 1.26 11.62
CA LEU A 69 -5.89 0.12 10.70
C LEU A 69 -6.65 0.34 9.39
N LEU A 70 -7.81 0.98 9.45
CA LEU A 70 -8.59 1.30 8.26
C LEU A 70 -7.85 2.34 7.42
N ASP A 71 -7.34 3.39 8.05
CA ASP A 71 -6.58 4.45 7.38
C ASP A 71 -5.30 3.91 6.74
N ALA A 72 -4.58 3.00 7.42
CA ALA A 72 -3.43 2.32 6.84
C ALA A 72 -3.78 1.48 5.60
N ARG A 73 -4.96 0.83 5.57
CA ARG A 73 -5.44 0.08 4.39
C ARG A 73 -5.82 1.01 3.23
N PHE A 74 -6.43 2.16 3.53
CA PHE A 74 -6.69 3.20 2.53
C PHE A 74 -5.37 3.65 1.89
N ALA A 75 -4.41 4.08 2.71
CA ALA A 75 -3.11 4.56 2.24
C ALA A 75 -2.38 3.51 1.38
N LEU A 76 -2.38 2.24 1.83
CA LEU A 76 -1.73 1.16 1.07
C LEU A 76 -2.41 0.88 -0.28
N SER A 77 -3.74 1.02 -0.36
CA SER A 77 -4.48 0.84 -1.61
C SER A 77 -4.17 1.97 -2.60
N ASP A 78 -4.08 3.21 -2.11
CA ASP A 78 -3.68 4.36 -2.92
C ASP A 78 -2.23 4.23 -3.41
N ASP A 79 -1.31 3.82 -2.55
CA ASP A 79 0.09 3.56 -2.90
C ASP A 79 0.20 2.46 -3.96
N PHE A 80 -0.59 1.38 -3.83
CA PHE A 80 -0.64 0.29 -4.80
C PHE A 80 -1.11 0.76 -6.18
N GLU A 81 -2.16 1.56 -6.25
CA GLU A 81 -2.63 2.12 -7.51
C GLU A 81 -1.64 3.13 -8.11
N ALA A 82 -0.98 3.94 -7.28
CA ALA A 82 0.08 4.84 -7.73
C ALA A 82 1.27 4.06 -8.31
N CYS A 83 1.67 2.99 -7.64
CA CYS A 83 2.69 2.03 -8.08
C CYS A 83 2.36 1.39 -9.43
N ARG A 84 1.13 0.92 -9.62
CA ARG A 84 0.67 0.34 -10.90
C ARG A 84 0.73 1.33 -12.05
N ARG A 85 0.37 2.60 -11.81
CA ARG A 85 0.49 3.66 -12.83
C ARG A 85 1.93 3.94 -13.25
N GLN A 86 2.90 3.62 -12.41
CA GLN A 86 4.34 3.72 -12.70
C GLN A 86 4.92 2.47 -13.39
N GLY A 87 4.08 1.47 -13.67
CA GLY A 87 4.50 0.25 -14.37
C GLY A 87 4.91 -0.91 -13.46
N ALA A 88 4.70 -0.81 -12.14
CA ALA A 88 4.96 -1.91 -11.23
C ALA A 88 4.01 -3.09 -11.50
N VAL A 89 4.58 -4.30 -11.50
CA VAL A 89 3.84 -5.56 -11.70
C VAL A 89 3.78 -6.31 -10.38
N PHE A 90 2.56 -6.60 -9.93
CA PHE A 90 2.31 -7.30 -8.68
C PHE A 90 1.86 -8.73 -8.94
N SER A 91 2.03 -9.59 -7.95
CA SER A 91 1.46 -10.93 -7.99
C SER A 91 -0.07 -10.89 -7.92
N ASP A 92 -0.75 -11.84 -8.58
CA ASP A 92 -2.21 -11.94 -8.57
C ASP A 92 -2.83 -11.92 -7.15
N PRO A 93 -2.26 -12.59 -6.13
CA PRO A 93 -2.79 -12.51 -4.77
C PRO A 93 -2.77 -11.10 -4.20
N VAL A 94 -1.71 -10.31 -4.46
CA VAL A 94 -1.59 -8.92 -4.00
C VAL A 94 -2.63 -8.05 -4.69
N VAL A 95 -2.75 -8.17 -6.03
CA VAL A 95 -3.76 -7.44 -6.80
C VAL A 95 -5.16 -7.74 -6.28
N LYS A 96 -5.51 -9.02 -6.16
CA LYS A 96 -6.83 -9.44 -5.65
C LYS A 96 -7.10 -8.90 -4.25
N THR A 97 -6.12 -8.95 -3.36
CA THR A 97 -6.25 -8.51 -1.97
C THR A 97 -6.49 -7.01 -1.90
N LEU A 98 -5.69 -6.21 -2.60
CA LEU A 98 -5.76 -4.74 -2.52
C LEU A 98 -6.92 -4.16 -3.31
N THR A 99 -7.30 -4.76 -4.45
CA THR A 99 -8.52 -4.38 -5.17
C THR A 99 -9.76 -4.63 -4.31
N ARG A 100 -9.92 -5.84 -3.75
CA ARG A 100 -11.05 -6.12 -2.84
C ARG A 100 -11.03 -5.21 -1.62
N ALA A 101 -9.86 -5.02 -1.01
CA ALA A 101 -9.73 -4.13 0.13
C ALA A 101 -10.28 -2.75 -0.23
N SER A 102 -9.82 -2.18 -1.35
CA SER A 102 -10.25 -0.89 -1.90
C SER A 102 -11.77 -0.81 -2.12
N ASP A 103 -12.36 -1.81 -2.77
CA ASP A 103 -13.80 -1.88 -3.02
C ASP A 103 -14.62 -1.86 -1.71
N ASP A 104 -14.13 -2.57 -0.69
CA ASP A 104 -14.81 -2.71 0.60
C ASP A 104 -14.56 -1.51 1.56
N LEU A 105 -13.62 -0.61 1.26
CA LEU A 105 -13.15 0.42 2.20
C LEU A 105 -14.26 1.35 2.69
N THR A 106 -15.20 1.72 1.81
CA THR A 106 -16.34 2.57 2.18
C THR A 106 -17.26 1.88 3.17
N ASP A 107 -17.55 0.59 2.94
CA ASP A 107 -18.41 -0.21 3.82
C ASP A 107 -17.73 -0.48 5.16
N LEU A 108 -16.41 -0.74 5.14
CA LEU A 108 -15.61 -0.89 6.34
C LEU A 108 -15.60 0.40 7.18
N LYS A 109 -15.48 1.58 6.55
CA LYS A 109 -15.58 2.87 7.24
C LYS A 109 -16.96 3.08 7.84
N ALA A 110 -18.02 2.79 7.08
CA ALA A 110 -19.38 2.91 7.57
C ALA A 110 -19.64 1.96 8.75
N ALA A 111 -19.12 0.72 8.70
CA ALA A 111 -19.19 -0.23 9.81
C ALA A 111 -18.43 0.25 11.04
N TRP A 112 -17.25 0.85 10.85
CA TRP A 112 -16.51 1.49 11.93
C TRP A 112 -17.31 2.63 12.56
N ILE A 113 -17.87 3.56 11.78
CA ILE A 113 -18.68 4.68 12.31
C ILE A 113 -19.85 4.18 13.15
N ARG A 114 -20.59 3.16 12.67
CA ARG A 114 -21.72 2.60 13.42
C ARG A 114 -21.31 1.98 14.75
N THR A 115 -20.18 1.28 14.77
CA THR A 115 -19.73 0.51 15.93
C THR A 115 -18.96 1.37 16.93
N CYS A 116 -18.06 2.20 16.43
CA CYS A 116 -17.08 2.95 17.20
C CYS A 116 -17.40 4.45 17.31
N GLY A 117 -18.23 5.00 16.44
CA GLY A 117 -18.64 6.40 16.49
C GLY A 117 -19.15 6.85 17.87
N PRO A 118 -19.94 6.04 18.61
CA PRO A 118 -20.35 6.39 19.98
C PRO A 118 -19.19 6.51 20.97
N GLN A 119 -18.15 5.67 20.84
CA GLN A 119 -16.97 5.67 21.73
C GLN A 119 -15.99 6.81 21.45
N MET A 120 -16.16 7.48 20.30
CA MET A 120 -15.30 8.58 19.84
C MET A 120 -15.90 9.95 20.12
N LYS A 121 -17.12 10.01 20.66
CA LYS A 121 -17.74 11.25 21.13
C LYS A 121 -17.25 11.47 22.56
N ASP A 122 -16.58 12.59 22.79
CA ASP A 122 -16.23 13.04 24.14
C ASP A 122 -17.48 13.20 25.01
#